data_AF-A0AAE3ME88-F1
#
_entry.id   AF-A0AAE3ME88-F1
#
_cell.length_a   1.000
_cell.length_b   1.000
_cell.length_c   1.000
_cell.angle_alpha   90.00
_cell.angle_beta   90.00
_cell.angle_gamma   90.00
#
_symmetry.space_group_name_H-M   'P 1'
#
loop_
_entity.id
_entity.type
_entity.pdbx_description
1 polymer ?
#
loop_
_entity_poly.entity_id
_entity_poly.type
_entity_poly.pdbx_seq_one_letter_code
_entity_poly.pdbx_strand_id
1 'polypeptide(L)' 'MVIAQSSRILLRHIVPDDIDYFHKIYNKEENMRYVSNGKSKWSRLEILEKCGMKQSHRGTTVGGKEYLVYEMTGEVLNS' A
#
# COMPACT_ATOMS: atom_id res chain seq x y z
N MET A 1 12.07 -6.26 -5.45
CA MET A 1 12.53 -7.18 -6.51
C MET A 1 11.88 -6.78 -7.83
N VAL A 2 12.64 -6.75 -8.93
CA VAL A 2 12.13 -6.45 -10.29
C VAL A 2 11.55 -7.71 -10.91
N ILE A 3 10.39 -7.59 -11.55
CA ILE A 3 9.69 -8.67 -12.27
C ILE A 3 10.01 -8.58 -13.77
N ALA A 4 9.89 -7.39 -14.35
CA ALA A 4 10.17 -7.15 -15.77
C ALA A 4 10.54 -5.68 -16.02
N GLN A 5 11.30 -5.42 -17.09
CA GLN A 5 11.71 -4.07 -17.47
C GLN A 5 11.74 -3.91 -18.99
N SER A 6 11.27 -2.75 -19.46
CA SER A 6 11.43 -2.27 -20.83
C SER A 6 12.09 -0.88 -20.83
N SER A 7 12.22 -0.27 -22.00
CA SER A 7 12.72 1.11 -22.13
C SER A 7 11.83 2.17 -21.48
N ARG A 8 10.56 1.83 -21.17
CA ARG A 8 9.58 2.79 -20.63
C ARG A 8 8.84 2.32 -19.38
N ILE A 9 8.95 1.05 -19.02
CA ILE A 9 8.17 0.45 -17.93
C ILE A 9 9.09 -0.38 -17.04
N LEU A 10 8.96 -0.20 -15.73
CA LEU A 10 9.53 -1.08 -14.72
C LEU A 10 8.40 -1.73 -13.93
N LEU A 11 8.30 -3.05 -14.02
CA LEU A 11 7.41 -3.85 -13.20
C LEU A 11 8.22 -4.46 -12.06
N ARG A 12 7.81 -4.18 -10.82
CA ARG A 12 8.48 -4.66 -9.61
C ARG A 12 7.48 -4.92 -8.50
N HIS A 13 7.90 -5.70 -7.52
CA HIS A 13 7.14 -5.85 -6.29
C HIS A 13 7.00 -4.51 -5.56
N ILE A 14 5.84 -4.34 -4.92
CA ILE A 14 5.55 -3.22 -4.03
C ILE A 14 6.50 -3.27 -2.84
N VAL A 15 6.99 -2.10 -2.44
CA VAL A 15 7.77 -1.91 -1.21
C VAL A 15 7.08 -0.86 -0.32
N PRO A 16 7.38 -0.82 0.99
CA PRO A 16 6.73 0.11 1.91
C PRO A 16 6.77 1.59 1.47
N ASP A 17 7.84 2.02 0.80
CA ASP A 17 8.00 3.40 0.33
C ASP A 17 7.00 3.78 -0.78
N ASP A 18 6.39 2.81 -1.46
CA ASP A 18 5.39 3.06 -2.51
C ASP A 18 4.03 3.50 -1.95
N ILE A 19 3.78 3.25 -0.66
CA ILE A 19 2.46 3.43 -0.05
C ILE A 19 2.01 4.90 -0.10
N ASP A 20 2.92 5.84 0.09
CA ASP A 20 2.62 7.27 -0.03
C ASP A 20 2.16 7.64 -1.44
N TYR A 21 2.82 7.05 -2.44
CA TYR A 21 2.49 7.28 -3.84
C TYR A 21 1.12 6.67 -4.18
N PHE A 22 0.85 5.45 -3.73
CA PHE A 22 -0.47 4.84 -3.90
C PHE A 22 -1.56 5.62 -3.18
N HIS A 23 -1.33 6.06 -1.95
CA HIS A 23 -2.30 6.87 -1.21
C HIS A 23 -2.68 8.14 -1.98
N LYS A 24 -1.71 8.80 -2.61
CA LYS A 24 -1.95 9.95 -3.50
C LYS A 24 -2.74 9.58 -4.76
N ILE A 25 -2.42 8.47 -5.41
CA ILE A 25 -3.11 8.03 -6.64
C ILE A 25 -4.56 7.68 -6.35
N TYR A 26 -4.81 6.87 -5.31
CA TYR A 26 -6.14 6.35 -4.98
C TYR A 26 -7.09 7.43 -4.45
N ASN A 27 -6.56 8.53 -3.92
CA ASN A 27 -7.38 9.66 -3.45
C ASN A 27 -7.70 10.70 -4.54
N LYS A 28 -7.30 10.46 -5.80
CA LYS A 28 -7.68 11.30 -6.92
C LYS A 28 -8.93 10.76 -7.61
N GLU A 29 -9.98 11.56 -7.67
CA GLU A 29 -11.25 11.18 -8.34
C GLU A 29 -11.05 10.81 -9.81
N GLU A 30 -10.18 11.54 -10.53
CA GLU A 30 -9.87 11.28 -11.94
C GLU A 30 -9.34 9.84 -12.18
N ASN A 31 -8.63 9.27 -11.22
CA ASN A 31 -8.09 7.91 -11.29
C ASN A 31 -9.12 6.85 -10.91
N MET A 32 -10.08 7.21 -10.04
CA MET A 32 -11.04 6.26 -9.48
C MET A 32 -12.35 6.19 -10.27
N ARG A 33 -12.66 7.20 -11.11
CA ARG A 33 -13.94 7.32 -11.83
C ARG A 33 -14.29 6.15 -12.76
N TYR A 34 -13.29 5.37 -13.19
CA TYR A 34 -13.47 4.19 -14.06
C TYR A 34 -13.24 2.87 -13.34
N VAL A 35 -12.91 2.91 -12.05
CA VAL A 35 -12.76 1.72 -11.23
C VAL A 35 -14.14 1.33 -10.73
N SER A 36 -14.54 0.08 -10.92
CA SER A 36 -15.81 -0.44 -10.38
C SER A 36 -15.83 -0.24 -8.86
N ASN A 37 -16.89 0.39 -8.33
CA ASN A 37 -16.99 0.82 -6.93
C ASN A 37 -15.81 1.71 -6.48
N GLY A 38 -15.31 2.54 -7.39
CA GLY A 38 -14.20 3.45 -7.13
C GLY A 38 -14.54 4.46 -6.03
N LYS A 39 -13.81 4.37 -4.91
CA LYS A 39 -13.81 5.35 -3.81
C LYS A 39 -12.60 6.26 -3.96
N SER A 40 -12.70 7.55 -3.63
CA SER A 40 -11.59 8.53 -3.69
C SER A 40 -11.17 9.07 -2.32
N LYS A 41 -11.65 8.46 -1.22
CA LYS A 41 -11.37 8.86 0.17
C LYS A 41 -10.76 7.70 0.96
N TRP A 42 -9.68 7.14 0.45
CA TRP A 42 -8.93 6.08 1.09
C TRP A 42 -8.12 6.61 2.26
N SER A 43 -8.31 6.00 3.43
CA SER A 43 -7.39 6.16 4.56
C SER A 43 -6.05 5.48 4.25
N ARG A 44 -4.99 5.88 4.97
CA ARG A 44 -3.67 5.25 4.83
C ARG A 44 -3.72 3.75 5.18
N LEU A 45 -4.51 3.38 6.19
CA LEU A 45 -4.68 2.00 6.63
C LEU A 45 -5.31 1.13 5.54
N GLU A 46 -6.37 1.61 4.89
CA GLU A 46 -7.01 0.88 3.79
C GLU A 46 -6.05 0.65 2.61
N ILE A 47 -5.14 1.60 2.34
CA ILE A 47 -4.11 1.42 1.29
C ILE A 47 -3.06 0.40 1.69
N LEU A 48 -2.57 0.44 2.94
CA LEU A 48 -1.63 -0.56 3.46
C LEU A 48 -2.19 -1.98 3.28
N GLU A 49 -3.43 -2.20 3.72
CA GLU A 49 -4.11 -3.50 3.60
C GLU A 49 -4.32 -3.91 2.15
N LYS A 50 -4.72 -2.97 1.28
CA LYS A 50 -4.89 -3.21 -0.16
C LYS A 50 -3.58 -3.58 -0.85
N CYS A 51 -2.44 -3.05 -0.38
CA CYS A 51 -1.11 -3.38 -0.88
C CYS A 51 -0.55 -4.68 -0.28
N GLY A 52 -1.33 -5.43 0.49
CA GLY A 52 -0.92 -6.70 1.08
C GLY A 52 -0.08 -6.55 2.35
N MET A 53 -0.07 -5.37 2.98
CA MET A 53 0.52 -5.19 4.30
C MET A 53 -0.47 -5.65 5.36
N LYS A 54 0.02 -6.36 6.37
CA LYS A 54 -0.77 -6.79 7.53
C LYS A 54 -0.28 -6.10 8.78
N GLN A 55 -1.20 -5.82 9.69
CA GLN A 55 -0.83 -5.34 11.02
C GLN A 55 -0.05 -6.46 11.73
N SER A 56 1.18 -6.15 12.14
CA SER A 56 2.07 -7.09 12.82
C SER A 56 1.98 -6.92 14.34
N HIS A 57 2.04 -5.68 14.82
CA HIS A 57 2.03 -5.37 16.25
C HIS A 57 1.41 -4.00 16.54
N ARG A 58 1.01 -3.77 17.81
CA ARG A 58 0.60 -2.48 18.36
C ARG A 58 1.49 -2.14 19.55
N GLY A 59 2.13 -0.98 19.51
CA GLY A 59 2.95 -0.48 20.60
C GLY A 59 2.42 0.83 21.18
N THR A 60 3.11 1.30 22.21
CA THR A 60 2.84 2.60 22.86
C THR A 60 4.11 3.44 22.84
N THR A 61 4.00 4.68 22.39
CA THR A 61 5.09 5.65 22.42
C THR A 61 5.45 6.01 23.86
N VAL A 62 6.63 6.60 24.07
CA VAL A 62 7.07 7.11 25.40
C VAL A 62 6.06 8.11 25.99
N GLY A 63 5.31 8.82 25.15
CA GLY A 63 4.24 9.75 25.55
C GLY A 63 2.85 9.12 25.71
N GLY A 64 2.73 7.78 25.77
CA GLY A 64 1.46 7.09 26.00
C GLY A 64 0.53 6.98 24.79
N LYS A 65 0.93 7.46 23.60
CA LYS A 65 0.12 7.32 22.37
C LYS A 65 0.32 5.94 21.76
N GLU A 66 -0.77 5.27 21.39
CA GLU A 66 -0.71 4.01 20.66
C GLU A 66 -0.20 4.22 19.21
N TYR A 67 0.52 3.23 18.69
CA TYR A 67 0.88 3.14 17.29
C TYR A 67 0.72 1.71 16.77
N LEU A 68 0.45 1.58 15.47
CA LEU A 68 0.33 0.31 14.78
C LEU A 68 1.55 0.10 13.88
N VAL A 69 2.07 -1.12 13.86
CA VAL A 69 3.14 -1.54 12.97
C VAL A 69 2.53 -2.43 11.89
N TYR A 70 2.79 -2.09 10.64
CA TYR A 70 2.38 -2.85 9.46
C TYR A 70 3.61 -3.37 8.73
N GLU A 71 3.53 -4.62 8.28
CA GLU A 71 4.62 -5.30 7.58
C GLU A 71 4.11 -5.92 6.29
N MET A 72 4.94 -5.95 5.25
CA MET A 72 4.64 -6.69 4.02
C MET A 72 4.67 -8.18 4.34
N THR A 73 3.58 -8.91 4.11
CA THR A 73 3.64 -10.36 4.22
C THR A 73 4.38 -10.94 3.01
N GLY A 74 5.37 -11.79 3.25
CA GLY A 74 6.18 -12.45 2.23
C GLY A 74 5.44 -13.49 1.38
N GLU A 75 4.10 -13.48 1.31
CA GLU A 75 3.32 -14.32 0.40
C GLU A 75 3.41 -13.74 -1.01
N VAL A 76 4.62 -13.78 -1.58
CA VAL A 76 4.79 -13.83 -3.02
C VAL A 76 4.30 -15.22 -3.41
N LEU A 77 3.14 -15.28 -4.09
CA LEU A 77 2.57 -16.49 -4.65
C LEU A 77 3.65 -17.26 -5.43
N ASN A 78 4.17 -18.33 -4.82
CA ASN A 78 4.73 -19.46 -5.52
C ASN A 78 3.57 -20.44 -5.76
N SER A 79 2.88 -20.28 -6.89
CA SER A 79 2.09 -21.35 -7.52
C SER A 79 1.73 -21.01 -8.96
#